data_AF-A0A958MVQ8-F1
#
_entry.id   AF-A0A958MVQ8-F1
#
_cell.length_a   1.000
_cell.length_b   1.000
_cell.length_c   1.000
_cell.angle_alpha   90.00
_cell.angle_beta   90.00
_cell.angle_gamma   90.00
#
_symmetry.space_group_name_H-M   'P 1'
#
loop_
_entity.id
_entity.type
_entity.pdbx_description
1 polymer ?
#
loop_
_entity_poly.entity_id
_entity_poly.type
_entity_poly.pdbx_seq_one_letter_code
_entity_poly.pdbx_strand_id
1 'polypeptide(L)'
;YLVRVEGEITEKKLASLRFGLSLDDKPLKKAGIKLLEPGLIQFTLLEGRKRQIRRMCELVDLKVTSLKRVRIGKLRLGPLKEGQWRYLGKKELI
;
A
#
# COMPACT_ATOMS: atom_id res chain seq x y z
N TYR A 1 3.34 0.90 2.17
CA TYR A 1 3.21 -0.55 1.93
C TYR A 1 4.01 -0.88 0.69
N LEU A 2 4.63 -2.06 0.66
CA LEU A 2 5.18 -2.69 -0.53
C LEU A 2 4.24 -3.82 -0.93
N VAL A 3 3.79 -3.81 -2.18
CA VAL A 3 2.71 -4.67 -2.66
C VAL A 3 3.17 -5.34 -3.93
N ARG A 4 3.25 -6.68 -3.89
CA ARG A 4 3.52 -7.48 -5.08
C ARG A 4 2.20 -7.83 -5.76
N VAL A 5 2.15 -7.64 -7.07
CA VAL A 5 0.97 -7.88 -7.90
C VAL A 5 1.29 -8.76 -9.10
N GLU A 6 0.30 -9.53 -9.53
CA GLU A 6 0.23 -10.22 -10.82
C GLU A 6 -0.74 -9.47 -11.74
N GLY A 7 -0.47 -9.51 -13.04
CA GLY A 7 -1.24 -8.83 -14.08
C GLY A 7 -0.45 -7.74 -14.81
N GLU A 8 -1.00 -7.24 -15.90
CA GLU A 8 -0.38 -6.18 -16.69
C GLU A 8 -0.49 -4.82 -15.96
N ILE A 9 0.66 -4.19 -15.69
CA ILE A 9 0.72 -2.87 -15.07
C ILE A 9 0.85 -1.82 -16.18
N THR A 10 -0.17 -0.97 -16.31
CA THR A 10 -0.19 0.15 -17.25
C THR A 10 -0.29 1.48 -16.50
N GLU A 11 0.14 2.58 -17.11
CA GLU A 11 -0.01 3.92 -16.50
C GLU A 11 -1.48 4.28 -16.23
N LYS A 12 -2.43 3.79 -17.04
CA LYS A 12 -3.87 3.97 -16.79
C LYS A 12 -4.32 3.31 -15.48
N LYS A 13 -3.86 2.08 -15.21
CA LYS A 13 -4.13 1.39 -13.95
C LYS A 13 -3.47 2.09 -12.78
N LEU A 14 -2.21 2.52 -12.92
CA LEU A 14 -1.50 3.29 -11.90
C LEU A 14 -2.18 4.63 -11.60
N ALA A 15 -2.65 5.35 -12.62
CA ALA A 15 -3.41 6.59 -12.46
C ALA A 15 -4.71 6.37 -11.68
N SER A 16 -5.45 5.31 -12.01
CA SER A 16 -6.68 4.94 -11.28
C SER A 16 -6.38 4.62 -9.81
N LEU A 17 -5.28 3.89 -9.53
CA LEU A 17 -4.84 3.64 -8.15
C LEU A 17 -4.46 4.91 -7.38
N ARG A 18 -3.97 5.96 -8.07
CA ARG A 18 -3.62 7.26 -7.44
C ARG A 18 -4.88 8.02 -7.01
N PHE A 19 -5.94 8.00 -7.83
CA PHE A 19 -7.18 8.73 -7.55
C PHE A 19 -8.35 8.23 -8.42
N GLY A 20 -9.58 8.40 -7.93
CA GLY A 20 -10.81 8.15 -8.70
C GLY A 20 -11.50 6.81 -8.40
N LEU A 21 -10.91 5.96 -7.55
CA LEU A 21 -11.56 4.74 -7.09
C LEU A 21 -12.50 5.00 -5.91
N SER A 22 -13.56 4.21 -5.83
CA SER A 22 -14.53 4.19 -4.73
C SER A 22 -14.65 2.77 -4.17
N LEU A 23 -14.86 2.66 -2.86
CA LEU A 23 -15.18 1.40 -2.19
C LEU A 23 -16.41 1.61 -1.31
N ASP A 24 -17.37 0.70 -1.40
CA ASP A 24 -18.63 0.76 -0.65
C ASP A 24 -19.36 2.11 -0.90
N ASP A 25 -19.45 2.49 -2.17
CA ASP A 25 -20.02 3.76 -2.68
C ASP A 25 -19.40 5.03 -2.11
N LYS A 26 -18.24 4.91 -1.45
CA LYS A 26 -17.51 6.04 -0.86
C LYS A 26 -16.19 6.25 -1.59
N PRO A 27 -15.91 7.47 -2.10
CA PRO A 27 -14.65 7.76 -2.78
C PRO A 27 -13.47 7.55 -1.84
N LEU A 28 -12.37 7.04 -2.39
CA LEU A 28 -11.11 6.90 -1.67
C LEU A 28 -10.33 8.22 -1.68
N LYS A 29 -9.50 8.42 -0.64
CA LYS A 29 -8.54 9.52 -0.64
C LYS A 29 -7.46 9.26 -1.70
N LYS A 30 -6.82 10.34 -2.16
CA LYS A 30 -5.63 10.23 -3.03
C LYS A 30 -4.58 9.32 -2.37
N ALA A 31 -4.04 8.39 -3.14
CA ALA A 31 -3.00 7.48 -2.72
C ALA A 31 -1.68 7.82 -3.40
N GLY A 32 -0.58 7.74 -2.64
CA GLY A 32 0.75 7.78 -3.23
C GLY A 32 1.09 6.43 -3.84
N ILE A 33 1.28 6.40 -5.17
CA ILE A 33 1.59 5.18 -5.93
C ILE A 33 2.92 5.38 -6.64
N LYS A 34 3.88 4.48 -6.39
CA LYS A 34 5.16 4.43 -7.11
C LYS A 34 5.43 3.00 -7.54
N LEU A 35 5.64 2.78 -8.83
CA LEU A 35 6.18 1.52 -9.33
C LEU A 35 7.67 1.48 -8.98
N LEU A 36 8.10 0.44 -8.27
CA LEU A 36 9.51 0.28 -7.89
C LEU A 36 10.22 -0.64 -8.86
N GLU A 37 9.59 -1.77 -9.18
CA GLU A 37 10.07 -2.82 -10.08
C GLU A 37 8.85 -3.44 -10.77
N PRO A 38 9.04 -4.21 -11.86
CA PRO A 38 7.96 -5.01 -12.43
C PRO A 38 7.24 -5.86 -11.37
N GLY A 39 5.93 -5.66 -11.25
CA GLY A 39 5.11 -6.36 -10.26
C GLY A 39 5.24 -5.86 -8.81
N LEU A 40 6.05 -4.84 -8.51
CA LEU A 40 6.22 -4.30 -7.15
C LEU A 40 5.84 -2.82 -7.08
N ILE A 41 4.77 -2.54 -6.34
CA ILE A 41 4.21 -1.20 -6.19
C ILE A 41 4.32 -0.75 -4.73
N GLN A 42 4.82 0.47 -4.52
CA GLN A 42 4.78 1.15 -3.25
C GLN A 42 3.48 1.96 -3.12
N PHE A 43 2.71 1.66 -2.08
CA PHE A 43 1.49 2.40 -1.70
C PHE A 43 1.71 3.24 -0.46
N THR A 44 1.27 4.50 -0.50
CA THR A 44 1.16 5.40 0.66
C THR A 44 -0.30 5.81 0.82
N LEU A 45 -0.92 5.43 1.93
CA LEU A 45 -2.33 5.70 2.23
C LEU A 45 -2.46 6.56 3.49
N LEU A 46 -3.47 7.43 3.50
CA LEU A 46 -3.87 8.25 4.65
C LEU A 46 -5.13 7.72 5.36
N GLU A 47 -5.66 6.59 4.89
CA GLU A 47 -6.79 5.87 5.46
C GLU A 47 -6.48 4.36 5.44
N GLY A 48 -7.32 3.57 6.13
CA GLY A 48 -7.13 2.13 6.28
C GLY A 48 -8.46 1.38 6.26
N ARG A 49 -9.20 1.43 5.15
CA ARG A 49 -10.46 0.67 5.00
C ARG A 49 -10.21 -0.84 4.92
N LYS A 50 -11.24 -1.64 5.21
CA LYS A 50 -11.16 -3.12 5.18
C LYS A 50 -10.62 -3.60 3.83
N ARG A 51 -9.44 -4.23 3.87
CA ARG A 51 -8.73 -4.78 2.69
C ARG A 51 -8.49 -3.76 1.57
N GLN A 52 -8.39 -2.45 1.88
CA GLN A 52 -8.38 -1.37 0.88
C GLN A 52 -7.42 -1.60 -0.30
N ILE A 53 -6.14 -1.90 -0.05
CA ILE A 53 -5.15 -2.13 -1.12
C ILE A 53 -5.55 -3.29 -2.03
N ARG A 54 -6.00 -4.41 -1.45
CA ARG A 54 -6.39 -5.60 -2.23
C ARG A 54 -7.58 -5.27 -3.13
N ARG A 55 -8.59 -4.60 -2.57
CA ARG A 55 -9.79 -4.17 -3.30
C ARG A 55 -9.47 -3.13 -4.38
N MET A 56 -8.57 -2.18 -4.11
CA MET A 56 -8.09 -1.21 -5.10
C MET A 56 -7.42 -1.90 -6.29
N CYS A 57 -6.55 -2.89 -6.03
CA CYS A 57 -5.89 -3.67 -7.08
C CYS A 57 -6.90 -4.51 -7.88
N GLU A 58 -7.85 -5.17 -7.22
CA GLU A 58 -8.93 -5.94 -7.87
C GLU A 58 -9.73 -5.06 -8.85
N LEU A 59 -10.07 -3.82 -8.47
CA LEU A 59 -10.80 -2.87 -9.33
C LEU A 59 -10.06 -2.48 -10.62
N VAL A 60 -8.74 -2.61 -10.65
CA VAL A 60 -7.92 -2.31 -11.82
C VAL A 60 -7.35 -3.57 -12.47
N ASP A 61 -7.93 -4.74 -12.17
CA ASP A 61 -7.51 -6.03 -12.70
C ASP A 61 -6.02 -6.32 -12.40
N LEU A 62 -5.66 -6.21 -11.12
CA LEU A 62 -4.37 -6.61 -10.57
C LEU A 62 -4.60 -7.51 -9.35
N LYS A 63 -3.89 -8.63 -9.29
CA LYS A 63 -4.01 -9.59 -8.18
C LYS A 63 -2.87 -9.42 -7.20
N VAL A 64 -3.18 -9.11 -5.93
CA VAL A 64 -2.16 -8.93 -4.88
C VAL A 64 -1.66 -10.28 -4.37
N THR A 65 -0.38 -10.59 -4.60
CA THR A 65 0.29 -11.81 -4.11
C THR A 65 1.01 -11.60 -2.78
N SER A 66 1.54 -10.40 -2.54
CA SER A 66 2.20 -10.07 -1.26
C SER A 66 1.89 -8.64 -0.84
N LEU A 67 1.73 -8.41 0.46
CA LEU A 67 1.45 -7.11 1.04
C LEU A 67 2.24 -6.95 2.33
N LYS A 68 3.19 -6.01 2.33
CA LYS A 68 4.04 -5.72 3.49
C LYS A 68 3.92 -4.26 3.91
N ARG A 69 3.57 -4.01 5.17
CA ARG A 69 3.61 -2.65 5.75
C ARG A 69 5.00 -2.36 6.27
N VAL A 70 5.72 -1.47 5.59
CA VAL A 70 7.10 -1.10 5.94
C VAL A 70 7.22 0.20 6.73
N ARG A 71 6.15 0.99 6.82
CA ARG A 71 6.14 2.31 7.46
C ARG A 71 4.74 2.67 7.97
N ILE A 72 4.67 3.31 9.13
CA ILE A 72 3.47 3.97 9.70
C ILE A 72 3.90 5.36 10.16
N GLY A 73 3.37 6.43 9.55
CA GLY A 73 3.78 7.80 9.88
C GLY A 73 5.30 7.97 9.76
N LYS A 74 5.97 8.32 10.86
CA LYS A 74 7.44 8.43 10.93
C LYS A 74 8.15 7.10 11.22
N LEU A 75 7.43 6.10 11.72
CA LEU A 75 7.97 4.79 12.12
C LEU A 75 8.25 3.91 10.91
N ARG A 76 9.49 3.41 10.81
CA ARG A 76 9.91 2.44 9.79
C ARG A 76 10.07 1.07 10.41
N LEU A 77 9.76 0.01 9.65
CA LEU A 77 9.95 -1.37 10.08
C LEU A 77 11.44 -1.69 10.38
N GLY A 78 12.35 -1.13 9.58
CA GLY A 78 13.80 -1.30 9.78
C GLY A 78 14.24 -2.76 9.61
N PRO A 79 15.25 -3.22 10.38
CA PRO A 79 15.84 -4.56 10.28
C PRO A 79 15.07 -5.65 11.07
N LEU A 80 13.86 -5.34 11.57
CA LEU A 80 13.09 -6.27 12.40
C LEU A 80 12.66 -7.50 11.58
N LYS A 81 13.00 -8.70 12.07
CA LYS A 81 12.60 -9.95 11.42
C LYS A 81 11.12 -10.24 11.65
N GLU A 82 10.58 -11.14 10.84
CA GLU A 82 9.21 -11.62 11.02
C GLU A 82 9.02 -12.28 12.39
N GLY A 83 7.85 -12.05 13.01
CA GLY A 83 7.53 -12.51 14.36
C GLY A 83 8.20 -11.74 15.50
N GLN A 84 9.19 -10.88 15.21
CA GLN A 84 9.87 -10.08 16.22
C GLN A 84 9.15 -8.76 16.48
N TRP A 85 9.36 -8.22 17.69
CA TRP A 85 8.90 -6.90 18.10
C TRP A 85 9.99 -6.23 18.93
N ARG A 86 9.91 -4.90 19.05
CA ARG A 86 10.75 -4.10 19.95
C ARG A 86 9.95 -2.93 20.52
N TYR A 87 10.40 -2.40 21.65
CA TYR A 87 9.88 -1.12 22.14
C TYR A 87 10.28 0.03 21.21
N LEU A 88 9.40 1.02 21.11
CA LEU A 88 9.68 2.27 20.41
C LEU A 88 10.67 3.11 21.22
N GLY A 89 11.61 3.75 20.53
CA GLY A 89 12.52 4.71 21.17
C GLY A 89 11.80 6.01 21.51
N LYS A 90 12.38 6.84 22.40
CA LYS A 90 11.80 8.14 22.77
C LYS A 90 11.51 9.06 21.58
N LYS A 91 12.36 9.03 20.54
CA LYS A 91 12.17 9.82 19.30
C LYS A 91 11.05 9.30 18.39
N GLU A 92 10.55 8.10 18.64
CA GLU A 92 9.50 7.43 17.88
C GLU A 92 8.10 7.61 18.51
N LEU A 93 8.04 8.06 19.77
CA LEU A 93 6.80 8.24 20.56
C LEU A 93 6.17 9.63 20.40
N ILE A 94 6.42 10.32 19.29
CA ILE A 94 6.05 11.73 19.06
C ILE A 94 4.78 11.84 18.21
#